data_AF-A0AAW8KX40-F1
#
_entry.id   AF-A0AAW8KX40-F1
#
_cell.length_a   1.000
_cell.length_b   1.000
_cell.length_c   1.000
_cell.angle_alpha   90.00
_cell.angle_beta   90.00
_cell.angle_gamma   90.00
#
_symmetry.space_group_name_H-M   'P 1'
#
loop_
_entity.id
_entity.type
_entity.pdbx_description
1 polymer ?
#
loop_
_entity_poly.entity_id
_entity_poly.type
_entity_poly.pdbx_seq_one_letter_code
_entity_poly.pdbx_strand_id
1 'polypeptide(L)'
;SETRDWVSMEPSSARAKRRAKVWLEYLLWLAYLNEGSAGAEKRRIVVFSDQTVICSGISSEQARQYLQPWFKIWRHAQQQPLVLPAALLLKPLEKAKAYQWETTNQTEKAKLDEKSYAELLKYWNETGSFTTMDMTQNEACKLHQDWSFILQEQDAQALLQHACDEFAYDLYHPVFQFQHSE
;
A
#
# COMPACT_ATOMS: atom_id res chain seq x y z
N SER A 1 -6.43 -31.88 -4.39
CA SER A 1 -6.81 -30.75 -5.27
C SER A 1 -5.78 -29.66 -5.07
N GLU A 2 -5.22 -29.11 -6.14
CA GLU A 2 -4.44 -27.88 -5.99
C GLU A 2 -5.41 -26.74 -5.66
N THR A 3 -5.25 -26.14 -4.48
CA THR A 3 -6.08 -25.01 -4.05
C THR A 3 -5.76 -23.82 -4.96
N ARG A 4 -6.74 -23.46 -5.80
CA ARG A 4 -6.66 -22.29 -6.69
C ARG A 4 -6.93 -20.99 -5.94
N ASP A 5 -7.93 -21.01 -5.06
CA ASP A 5 -8.40 -19.82 -4.36
C ASP A 5 -8.13 -19.94 -2.86
N TRP A 6 -7.44 -18.95 -2.31
CA TRP A 6 -7.33 -18.77 -0.86
C TRP A 6 -8.34 -17.72 -0.40
N VAL A 7 -9.44 -18.20 0.16
CA VAL A 7 -10.59 -17.39 0.58
C VAL A 7 -10.61 -17.20 2.11
N SER A 8 -10.90 -15.99 2.57
CA SER A 8 -11.17 -15.69 3.98
C SER A 8 -12.22 -14.58 4.14
N MET A 9 -12.70 -14.36 5.36
CA MET A 9 -13.63 -13.28 5.71
C MET A 9 -13.05 -12.42 6.83
N GLU A 10 -13.19 -11.10 6.71
CA GLU A 10 -12.87 -10.14 7.79
C GLU A 10 -14.12 -9.30 8.09
N PRO A 11 -14.66 -9.29 9.34
CA PRO A 11 -15.87 -8.55 9.69
C PRO A 11 -15.60 -7.05 9.91
N SER A 12 -14.84 -6.44 9.00
CA SER A 12 -14.46 -5.03 9.02
C SER A 12 -14.43 -4.50 7.59
N SER A 13 -14.34 -3.18 7.40
CA SER A 13 -14.30 -2.60 6.05
C SER A 13 -12.92 -2.76 5.39
N ALA A 14 -12.86 -2.83 4.05
CA ALA A 14 -11.61 -2.98 3.30
C ALA A 14 -10.78 -1.69 3.21
N ARG A 15 -10.35 -1.17 4.36
CA ARG A 15 -9.50 0.02 4.48
C ARG A 15 -8.12 -0.21 3.87
N ALA A 16 -7.49 0.88 3.45
CA ALA A 16 -6.18 0.91 2.78
C ALA A 16 -5.09 0.03 3.45
N LYS A 17 -4.94 0.09 4.78
CA LYS A 17 -3.99 -0.79 5.50
C LYS A 17 -4.31 -2.28 5.38
N ARG A 18 -5.60 -2.66 5.44
CA ARG A 18 -6.02 -4.06 5.28
C ARG A 18 -5.78 -4.54 3.85
N ARG A 19 -6.00 -3.67 2.86
CA ARG A 19 -5.67 -3.95 1.46
C ARG A 19 -4.17 -4.23 1.25
N ALA A 20 -3.29 -3.46 1.91
CA ALA A 20 -1.84 -3.73 1.89
C ALA A 20 -1.51 -5.09 2.53
N LYS A 21 -2.17 -5.44 3.64
CA LYS A 21 -1.99 -6.75 4.28
C LYS A 21 -2.41 -7.89 3.35
N VAL A 22 -3.58 -7.81 2.70
CA VAL A 22 -4.04 -8.82 1.73
C VAL A 22 -3.08 -8.96 0.55
N TRP A 23 -2.51 -7.85 0.08
CA TRP A 23 -1.46 -7.86 -0.94
C TRP A 23 -0.20 -8.61 -0.49
N LEU A 24 0.31 -8.33 0.71
CA LEU A 24 1.48 -9.03 1.25
C LEU A 24 1.23 -10.52 1.48
N GLU A 25 0.05 -10.89 1.99
CA GLU A 25 -0.36 -12.29 2.13
C GLU A 25 -0.32 -13.02 0.77
N TYR A 26 -0.86 -12.38 -0.27
CA TYR A 26 -0.86 -12.93 -1.63
C TYR A 26 0.56 -13.14 -2.17
N LEU A 27 1.43 -12.12 -2.05
CA LEU A 27 2.82 -12.21 -2.46
C LEU A 27 3.58 -13.35 -1.74
N LEU A 28 3.44 -13.43 -0.42
CA LEU A 28 4.10 -14.46 0.40
C LEU A 28 3.60 -15.87 0.04
N TRP A 29 2.30 -16.02 -0.18
CA TRP A 29 1.73 -17.30 -0.57
C TRP A 29 2.26 -17.79 -1.92
N LEU A 30 2.25 -16.95 -2.95
CA LEU A 30 2.79 -17.32 -4.26
C LEU A 30 4.29 -17.60 -4.22
N ALA A 31 5.05 -16.77 -3.50
CA ALA A 31 6.48 -16.98 -3.34
C ALA A 31 6.79 -18.32 -2.66
N TYR A 32 5.98 -18.71 -1.67
CA TYR A 32 6.07 -20.00 -0.98
C TYR A 32 5.72 -21.18 -1.90
N LEU A 33 4.63 -21.08 -2.67
CA LEU A 33 4.22 -22.13 -3.60
C LEU A 33 5.28 -22.40 -4.68
N ASN A 34 5.94 -21.35 -5.18
CA ASN A 34 7.04 -21.45 -6.15
C ASN A 34 6.68 -22.26 -7.42
N GLU A 35 5.45 -22.14 -7.90
CA GLU A 35 4.92 -22.86 -9.06
C GLU A 35 5.28 -22.18 -10.41
N GLY A 36 6.22 -21.24 -10.38
CA GLY A 36 6.59 -20.39 -11.51
C GLY A 36 5.40 -19.65 -12.13
N SER A 37 5.24 -19.75 -13.45
CA SER A 37 4.16 -19.11 -14.21
C SER A 37 2.76 -19.60 -13.82
N ALA A 38 2.62 -20.85 -13.36
CA ALA A 38 1.33 -21.41 -12.94
C ALA A 38 0.74 -20.69 -11.71
N GLY A 39 1.58 -19.98 -10.93
CA GLY A 39 1.13 -19.14 -9.82
C GLY A 39 0.14 -18.04 -10.25
N ALA A 40 0.14 -17.62 -11.53
CA ALA A 40 -0.75 -16.58 -12.03
C ALA A 40 -2.25 -16.96 -11.97
N GLU A 41 -2.56 -18.26 -11.91
CA GLU A 41 -3.94 -18.76 -11.79
C GLU A 41 -4.49 -18.71 -10.36
N LYS A 42 -3.62 -18.50 -9.36
CA LYS A 42 -3.97 -18.46 -7.95
C LYS A 42 -4.58 -17.12 -7.58
N ARG A 43 -5.54 -17.12 -6.66
CA ARG A 43 -6.21 -15.90 -6.20
C ARG A 43 -6.29 -15.82 -4.69
N ARG A 44 -5.99 -14.64 -4.15
CA ARG A 44 -6.28 -14.30 -2.74
C ARG A 44 -7.57 -13.51 -2.69
N ILE A 45 -8.60 -14.06 -2.04
CA ILE A 45 -9.94 -13.46 -1.95
C ILE A 45 -10.29 -13.19 -0.49
N VAL A 46 -10.62 -11.94 -0.15
CA VAL A 46 -11.06 -11.56 1.19
C VAL A 46 -12.41 -10.85 1.11
N VAL A 47 -13.41 -11.43 1.76
CA VAL A 47 -14.73 -10.82 1.92
C VAL A 47 -14.70 -9.90 3.14
N PHE A 48 -14.78 -8.59 2.92
CA PHE A 48 -14.94 -7.58 3.96
C PHE A 48 -16.41 -7.23 4.16
N SER A 49 -16.73 -6.42 5.17
CA SER A 49 -18.12 -6.03 5.46
C SER A 49 -18.76 -5.13 4.39
N ASP A 50 -17.94 -4.45 3.59
CA ASP A 50 -18.35 -3.44 2.60
C ASP A 50 -18.04 -3.85 1.14
N GLN A 51 -17.13 -4.79 0.91
CA GLN A 51 -16.71 -5.22 -0.43
C GLN A 51 -15.88 -6.52 -0.38
N THR A 52 -15.69 -7.16 -1.52
CA THR A 52 -14.74 -8.27 -1.66
C THR A 52 -13.46 -7.77 -2.31
N VAL A 53 -12.30 -8.06 -1.71
CA VAL A 53 -10.98 -7.74 -2.29
C VAL A 53 -10.36 -8.98 -2.89
N ILE A 54 -9.88 -8.86 -4.13
CA ILE A 54 -9.29 -9.97 -4.88
C ILE A 54 -7.91 -9.53 -5.38
N CYS A 55 -6.87 -10.30 -5.04
CA CYS A 55 -5.56 -10.21 -5.69
C CYS A 55 -5.39 -11.38 -6.66
N SER A 56 -4.98 -11.10 -7.90
CA SER A 56 -4.81 -12.12 -8.94
C SER A 56 -3.81 -11.69 -10.03
N GLY A 57 -3.39 -12.64 -10.87
CA GLY A 57 -2.68 -12.33 -12.13
C GLY A 57 -1.18 -12.10 -12.04
N ILE A 58 -0.50 -12.55 -10.97
CA ILE A 58 0.96 -12.48 -10.87
C ILE A 58 1.55 -13.88 -10.68
N SER A 59 2.70 -14.16 -11.31
CA SER A 59 3.39 -15.44 -11.15
C SER A 59 4.15 -15.54 -9.83
N SER A 60 4.64 -16.76 -9.51
CA SER A 60 5.51 -16.95 -8.34
C SER A 60 6.84 -16.21 -8.47
N GLU A 61 7.40 -16.08 -9.69
CA GLU A 61 8.58 -15.25 -9.93
C GLU A 61 8.30 -13.77 -9.67
N GLN A 62 7.20 -13.25 -10.22
CA GLN A 62 6.80 -11.85 -10.03
C GLN A 62 6.53 -11.56 -8.55
N ALA A 63 5.90 -12.48 -7.83
CA ALA A 63 5.66 -12.32 -6.39
C ALA A 63 6.99 -12.16 -5.62
N ARG A 64 8.01 -12.96 -5.94
CA ARG A 64 9.36 -12.81 -5.35
C ARG A 64 10.03 -11.49 -5.71
N GLN A 65 9.83 -11.00 -6.93
CA GLN A 65 10.34 -9.69 -7.37
C GLN A 65 9.66 -8.56 -6.59
N TYR A 66 8.33 -8.58 -6.49
CA TYR A 66 7.57 -7.59 -5.72
C TYR A 66 7.83 -7.64 -4.22
N LEU A 67 8.29 -8.77 -3.66
CA LEU A 67 8.76 -8.85 -2.28
C LEU A 67 10.12 -8.16 -2.04
N GLN A 68 10.97 -7.99 -3.06
CA GLN A 68 12.30 -7.39 -2.86
C GLN A 68 12.23 -5.93 -2.34
N PRO A 69 11.39 -5.04 -2.90
CA PRO A 69 11.17 -3.71 -2.33
C PRO A 69 10.74 -3.73 -0.85
N TRP A 70 9.87 -4.67 -0.46
CA TRP A 70 9.42 -4.83 0.93
C TRP A 70 10.57 -5.21 1.87
N PHE A 71 11.46 -6.10 1.44
CA PHE A 71 12.64 -6.44 2.25
C PHE A 71 13.66 -5.31 2.29
N LYS A 72 13.84 -4.57 1.20
CA LYS A 72 14.71 -3.39 1.14
C LYS A 72 14.24 -2.33 2.14
N ILE A 73 12.94 -2.00 2.12
CA ILE A 73 12.39 -0.99 3.00
C ILE A 73 12.35 -1.45 4.47
N TRP A 74 12.12 -2.74 4.73
CA TRP A 74 12.22 -3.29 6.08
C TRP A 74 13.63 -3.12 6.66
N ARG A 75 14.69 -3.40 5.89
CA ARG A 75 16.08 -3.15 6.32
C ARG A 75 16.37 -1.67 6.52
N HIS A 76 15.84 -0.82 5.64
CA HIS A 76 15.98 0.63 5.76
C HIS A 76 15.33 1.18 7.04
N ALA A 77 14.11 0.73 7.34
CA ALA A 77 13.34 1.15 8.51
C ALA A 77 13.95 0.68 9.86
N GLN A 78 14.86 -0.29 9.84
CA GLN A 78 15.63 -0.67 11.02
C GLN A 78 16.71 0.37 11.39
N GLN A 79 17.10 1.24 10.46
CA GLN A 79 18.21 2.18 10.63
C GLN A 79 17.73 3.61 10.83
N GLN A 80 16.63 3.98 10.16
CA GLN A 80 16.08 5.33 10.24
C GLN A 80 14.56 5.33 10.15
N PRO A 81 13.88 6.35 10.72
CA PRO A 81 12.45 6.50 10.57
C PRO A 81 12.00 6.55 9.10
N LEU A 82 10.89 5.91 8.83
CA LEU A 82 10.29 5.85 7.49
C LEU A 82 8.82 6.28 7.57
N VAL A 83 8.53 7.41 6.93
CA VAL A 83 7.17 7.98 6.86
C VAL A 83 6.52 7.55 5.55
N LEU A 84 5.96 6.34 5.53
CA LEU A 84 5.30 5.79 4.34
C LEU A 84 4.04 4.96 4.66
N PRO A 85 2.99 5.58 5.25
CA PRO A 85 1.79 4.88 5.69
C PRO A 85 1.02 4.22 4.54
N ALA A 86 0.85 2.90 4.60
CA ALA A 86 -0.02 2.19 3.65
C ALA A 86 -1.47 2.70 3.69
N ALA A 87 -1.95 3.12 4.87
CA ALA A 87 -3.27 3.72 5.07
C ALA A 87 -3.48 5.01 4.24
N LEU A 88 -2.38 5.73 3.95
CA LEU A 88 -2.36 6.91 3.10
C LEU A 88 -2.17 6.53 1.63
N LEU A 89 -1.14 5.73 1.32
CA LEU A 89 -0.73 5.43 -0.05
C LEU A 89 -1.76 4.59 -0.82
N LEU A 90 -2.57 3.78 -0.13
CA LEU A 90 -3.66 3.01 -0.75
C LEU A 90 -5.05 3.61 -0.51
N LYS A 91 -5.14 4.82 0.06
CA LYS A 91 -6.40 5.51 0.32
C LYS A 91 -7.32 5.61 -0.91
N PRO A 92 -6.81 5.87 -2.13
CA PRO A 92 -7.67 5.95 -3.32
C PRO A 92 -8.43 4.65 -3.63
N LEU A 93 -7.89 3.47 -3.28
CA LEU A 93 -8.56 2.19 -3.50
C LEU A 93 -9.87 2.05 -2.70
N GLU A 94 -10.03 2.77 -1.58
CA GLU A 94 -11.29 2.81 -0.83
C GLU A 94 -12.45 3.41 -1.65
N LYS A 95 -12.15 4.11 -2.75
CA LYS A 95 -13.11 4.74 -3.65
C LYS A 95 -12.94 4.31 -5.11
N ALA A 96 -12.31 3.16 -5.36
CA ALA A 96 -11.99 2.67 -6.71
C ALA A 96 -11.23 3.70 -7.57
N LYS A 97 -10.32 4.47 -6.95
CA LYS A 97 -9.43 5.43 -7.62
C LYS A 97 -7.98 4.94 -7.57
N ALA A 98 -7.14 5.53 -8.39
CA ALA A 98 -5.69 5.29 -8.40
C ALA A 98 -4.93 6.61 -8.47
N TYR A 99 -3.74 6.63 -7.86
CA TYR A 99 -2.77 7.69 -8.12
C TYR A 99 -2.19 7.57 -9.52
N GLN A 100 -1.83 8.72 -10.08
CA GLN A 100 -1.09 8.80 -11.32
C GLN A 100 0.39 8.93 -11.02
N TRP A 101 1.18 8.31 -11.90
CA TRP A 101 2.63 8.26 -11.78
C TRP A 101 3.25 8.79 -13.05
N GLU A 102 4.30 9.57 -12.91
CA GLU A 102 5.05 10.15 -14.01
C GLU A 102 6.52 9.76 -13.93
N THR A 103 7.14 9.67 -15.09
CA THR A 103 8.56 9.37 -15.24
C THR A 103 9.22 10.57 -15.92
N THR A 104 10.13 11.25 -15.23
CA THR A 104 10.85 12.39 -15.80
C THR A 104 11.76 11.94 -16.94
N ASN A 105 12.42 10.79 -16.79
CA ASN A 105 13.35 10.19 -17.75
C ASN A 105 13.29 8.65 -17.69
N GLN A 106 13.55 7.93 -18.78
CA GLN A 106 13.43 6.46 -18.85
C GLN A 106 14.27 5.68 -17.82
N THR A 107 15.29 6.31 -17.22
CA THR A 107 16.16 5.71 -16.21
C THR A 107 15.74 6.01 -14.77
N GLU A 108 14.80 6.93 -14.56
CA GLU A 108 14.33 7.32 -13.24
C GLU A 108 13.13 6.49 -12.80
N LYS A 109 13.02 6.27 -11.48
CA LYS A 109 11.82 5.68 -10.89
C LYS A 109 10.63 6.59 -11.16
N ALA A 110 9.49 5.98 -11.48
CA ALA A 110 8.25 6.73 -11.56
C ALA A 110 7.89 7.32 -10.18
N LYS A 111 7.44 8.56 -10.17
CA LYS A 111 7.02 9.31 -8.98
C LYS A 111 5.56 9.69 -9.10
N LEU A 112 4.91 10.04 -8.00
CA LEU A 112 3.56 10.58 -8.05
C LEU A 112 3.57 11.88 -8.85
N ASP A 113 2.61 12.05 -9.75
CA ASP A 113 2.42 13.35 -10.41
C ASP A 113 2.02 14.43 -9.39
N GLU A 114 2.19 15.69 -9.76
CA GLU A 114 1.92 16.84 -8.87
C GLU A 114 0.49 16.77 -8.28
N LYS A 115 -0.49 16.38 -9.10
CA LYS A 115 -1.90 16.30 -8.69
C LYS A 115 -2.14 15.19 -7.66
N SER A 116 -1.59 14.00 -7.89
CA SER A 116 -1.71 12.84 -7.00
C SER A 116 -0.99 13.09 -5.70
N TYR A 117 0.19 13.71 -5.76
CA TYR A 117 0.92 14.10 -4.57
C TYR A 117 0.19 15.17 -3.75
N ALA A 118 -0.40 16.18 -4.41
CA ALA A 118 -1.24 17.17 -3.74
C ALA A 118 -2.49 16.54 -3.10
N GLU A 119 -3.13 15.56 -3.74
CA GLU A 119 -4.24 14.80 -3.14
C GLU A 119 -3.77 13.99 -1.91
N LEU A 120 -2.62 13.33 -2.01
CA LEU A 120 -2.00 12.62 -0.89
C LEU A 120 -1.73 13.56 0.29
N LEU A 121 -1.19 14.76 0.05
CA LEU A 121 -0.94 15.74 1.09
C LEU A 121 -2.22 16.26 1.76
N LYS A 122 -3.37 16.26 1.08
CA LYS A 122 -4.65 16.64 1.71
C LYS A 122 -5.03 15.66 2.82
N TYR A 123 -4.87 14.36 2.59
CA TYR A 123 -5.14 13.35 3.61
C TYR A 123 -4.09 13.38 4.72
N TRP A 124 -2.81 13.55 4.35
CA TRP A 124 -1.71 13.61 5.32
C TRP A 124 -1.85 14.77 6.32
N ASN A 125 -2.32 15.93 5.83
CA ASN A 125 -2.48 17.16 6.61
C ASN A 125 -3.90 17.38 7.15
N GLU A 126 -4.78 16.37 7.09
CA GLU A 126 -6.14 16.50 7.60
C GLU A 126 -6.12 16.85 9.10
N THR A 127 -6.92 17.83 9.51
CA THR A 127 -6.97 18.34 10.90
C THR A 127 -8.21 17.91 11.67
N GLY A 128 -9.13 17.19 11.04
CA GLY A 128 -10.40 16.77 11.65
C GLY A 128 -11.39 17.92 11.91
N SER A 129 -11.11 19.14 11.43
CA SER A 129 -11.95 20.33 11.70
C SER A 129 -13.41 20.21 11.26
N PHE A 130 -13.75 19.20 10.45
CA PHE A 130 -15.09 18.94 9.93
C PHE A 130 -15.56 17.49 10.16
N THR A 131 -14.87 16.73 11.02
CA THR A 131 -15.22 15.33 11.31
C THR A 131 -15.31 15.10 12.81
N THR A 132 -16.18 14.18 13.23
CA THR A 132 -16.22 13.68 14.63
C THR A 132 -15.15 12.64 14.91
N MET A 133 -14.25 12.41 13.94
CA MET A 133 -13.22 11.38 14.00
C MET A 133 -12.02 11.90 14.80
N ASP A 134 -11.57 11.10 15.75
CA ASP A 134 -10.31 11.36 16.44
C ASP A 134 -9.14 11.17 15.48
N MET A 135 -8.47 12.27 15.13
CA MET A 135 -7.34 12.25 14.20
C MET A 135 -6.12 11.51 14.76
N THR A 136 -6.03 11.32 16.07
CA THR A 136 -4.96 10.52 16.70
C THR A 136 -5.06 9.04 16.34
N GLN A 137 -6.22 8.59 15.85
CA GLN A 137 -6.49 7.22 15.39
C GLN A 137 -6.47 7.09 13.86
N ASN A 138 -6.29 8.19 13.12
CA ASN A 138 -6.24 8.15 11.66
C ASN A 138 -4.84 7.86 11.14
N GLU A 139 -4.53 6.58 10.90
CA GLU A 139 -3.21 6.11 10.42
C GLU A 139 -2.74 6.73 9.08
N ALA A 140 -3.65 7.38 8.32
CA ALA A 140 -3.30 8.09 7.08
C ALA A 140 -2.88 9.55 7.30
N CYS A 141 -2.93 10.05 8.54
CA CYS A 141 -2.70 11.46 8.89
C CYS A 141 -1.50 11.60 9.84
N LYS A 142 -0.73 12.68 9.70
CA LYS A 142 0.44 12.98 10.55
C LYS A 142 0.12 13.16 12.03
N LEU A 143 -1.15 13.43 12.35
CA LEU A 143 -1.63 13.59 13.72
C LEU A 143 -1.88 12.25 14.44
N HIS A 144 -1.81 11.11 13.73
CA HIS A 144 -1.86 9.79 14.37
C HIS A 144 -0.81 9.69 15.48
N GLN A 145 -1.14 9.04 16.60
CA GLN A 145 -0.25 8.96 17.76
C GLN A 145 1.17 8.46 17.39
N ASP A 146 1.28 7.41 16.57
CA ASP A 146 2.57 6.85 16.18
C ASP A 146 3.37 7.81 15.28
N TRP A 147 2.68 8.49 14.35
CA TRP A 147 3.33 9.46 13.47
C TRP A 147 3.77 10.69 14.26
N SER A 148 2.91 11.21 15.14
CA SER A 148 3.21 12.37 15.97
C SER A 148 4.45 12.16 16.85
N PHE A 149 4.68 10.93 17.31
CA PHE A 149 5.86 10.55 18.07
C PHE A 149 7.12 10.52 17.19
N ILE A 150 7.04 9.87 16.02
CA ILE A 150 8.18 9.75 15.08
C ILE A 150 8.59 11.11 14.50
N LEU A 151 7.62 12.00 14.30
CA LEU A 151 7.80 13.28 13.59
C LEU A 151 8.21 14.45 14.49
N GLN A 152 8.40 14.22 15.79
CA GLN A 152 8.82 15.29 16.70
C GLN A 152 10.10 15.95 16.19
N GLU A 153 10.06 17.29 16.07
CA GLU A 153 11.17 18.14 15.62
C GLU A 153 11.67 17.86 14.19
N GLN A 154 10.89 17.15 13.37
CA GLN A 154 11.23 16.81 11.99
C GLN A 154 10.29 17.47 10.98
N ASP A 155 10.78 17.68 9.76
CA ASP A 155 9.95 18.08 8.64
C ASP A 155 9.18 16.86 8.10
N ALA A 156 7.96 16.69 8.61
CA ALA A 156 7.07 15.59 8.24
C ALA A 156 6.75 15.51 6.75
N GLN A 157 6.69 16.66 6.05
CA GLN A 157 6.38 16.67 4.62
C GLN A 157 7.61 16.28 3.81
N ALA A 158 8.79 16.77 4.17
CA ALA A 158 10.04 16.38 3.52
C ALA A 158 10.32 14.88 3.66
N LEU A 159 10.08 14.31 4.86
CA LEU A 159 10.23 12.86 5.10
C LEU A 159 9.27 12.03 4.26
N LEU A 160 8.00 12.44 4.19
CA LEU A 160 6.99 11.78 3.37
C LEU A 160 7.34 11.87 1.88
N GLN A 161 7.74 13.05 1.39
CA GLN A 161 8.18 13.24 0.00
C GLN A 161 9.32 12.28 -0.33
N HIS A 162 10.37 12.27 0.47
CA HIS A 162 11.54 11.42 0.27
C HIS A 162 11.15 9.95 0.22
N ALA A 163 10.30 9.49 1.16
CA ALA A 163 9.84 8.10 1.17
C ALA A 163 8.95 7.76 -0.04
N CYS A 164 8.13 8.70 -0.49
CA CYS A 164 7.32 8.54 -1.70
C CYS A 164 8.18 8.38 -2.95
N ASP A 165 9.15 9.29 -3.13
CA ASP A 165 10.07 9.31 -4.27
C ASP A 165 10.93 8.03 -4.33
N GLU A 166 11.37 7.53 -3.19
CA GLU A 166 12.27 6.39 -3.14
C GLU A 166 11.60 5.03 -3.20
N PHE A 167 10.40 4.90 -2.64
CA PHE A 167 9.82 3.58 -2.37
C PHE A 167 8.37 3.40 -2.80
N ALA A 168 7.57 4.46 -2.93
CA ALA A 168 6.12 4.28 -3.05
C ALA A 168 5.71 3.56 -4.34
N TYR A 169 6.37 3.85 -5.46
CA TYR A 169 6.05 3.20 -6.73
C TYR A 169 6.24 1.68 -6.64
N ASP A 170 7.44 1.23 -6.31
CA ASP A 170 7.79 -0.20 -6.27
C ASP A 170 6.91 -1.00 -5.28
N LEU A 171 6.48 -0.36 -4.19
CA LEU A 171 5.67 -1.01 -3.14
C LEU A 171 4.18 -1.02 -3.44
N TYR A 172 3.63 0.13 -3.87
CA TYR A 172 2.18 0.35 -3.88
C TYR A 172 1.59 0.39 -5.28
N HIS A 173 2.33 0.79 -6.32
CA HIS A 173 1.81 0.80 -7.69
C HIS A 173 1.28 -0.60 -8.13
N PRO A 174 1.96 -1.73 -7.85
CA PRO A 174 1.45 -3.04 -8.20
C PRO A 174 0.10 -3.38 -7.54
N VAL A 175 -0.20 -2.81 -6.37
CA VAL A 175 -1.49 -3.03 -5.70
C VAL A 175 -2.63 -2.46 -6.54
N PHE A 176 -2.45 -1.29 -7.15
CA PHE A 176 -3.47 -0.70 -8.04
C PHE A 176 -3.67 -1.50 -9.33
N GLN A 177 -2.70 -2.33 -9.73
CA GLN A 177 -2.76 -3.14 -10.95
C GLN A 177 -3.39 -4.52 -10.72
N PHE A 178 -3.05 -5.16 -9.60
CA PHE A 178 -3.34 -6.58 -9.37
C PHE A 178 -4.35 -6.82 -8.24
N GLN A 179 -4.84 -5.76 -7.60
CA GLN A 179 -5.92 -5.84 -6.62
C GLN A 179 -7.16 -5.11 -7.15
N HIS A 180 -8.30 -5.80 -7.17
CA HIS A 180 -9.59 -5.22 -7.52
C HIS A 180 -10.62 -5.48 -6.42
N SER A 181 -11.78 -4.83 -6.53
CA SER A 181 -12.88 -4.98 -5.58
C SER A 181 -14.22 -5.12 -6.27
N GLU A 182 -15.06 -5.96 -5.67
CA GLU A 182 -16.41 -6.33 -6.11
C GLU A 182 -17.42 -6.06 -4.99
#